data_AF-A0AAJ8BLB6-F1
#
_entry.id   AF-A0AAJ8BLB6-F1
#
_cell.length_a   1.000
_cell.length_b   1.000
_cell.length_c   1.000
_cell.angle_alpha   90.00
_cell.angle_beta   90.00
_cell.angle_gamma   90.00
#
_symmetry.space_group_name_H-M   'P 1'
#
loop_
_entity.id
_entity.type
_entity.pdbx_description
1 polymer ?
#
loop_
_entity_poly.entity_id
_entity_poly.type
_entity_poly.pdbx_seq_one_letter_code
_entity_poly.pdbx_strand_id
1 'polypeptide(L)'
;MALDDIPVAQAVTVSLQELIDGTISPQTLTAAFGPFSLGIILVKDLPPTFSHLRAQVLSNASYLASLPPSALDSLTCPSAKYLIGWSLGKETLRDGHYDTHKGSYYLNCAFYKDPSLQGAPSIDTEFPEYTSPNIWPSETDLPTFRSSFEQLCTLIIDTAALVARACDRFAVESVDGYKDGYLEKVVRGSFTTKARLLHYFPTEDSSSSTESTGGEEGAEDNDDDWCATHLDHGCLTGLTSAMFVDEEAHDPSSLEDKSAPLPELTTSPDPKAGFSALCRIS
;
A
#
# COMPACT_ATOMS: atom_id res chain seq x y z
N MET A 1 -7.63 34.21 13.92
CA MET A 1 -8.39 33.38 14.88
C MET A 1 -7.78 32.00 14.74
N ALA A 2 -7.00 31.56 15.73
CA ALA A 2 -6.21 30.35 15.63
C ALA A 2 -7.14 29.13 15.65
N LEU A 3 -6.90 28.17 14.74
CA LEU A 3 -7.60 26.88 14.66
C LEU A 3 -7.03 25.90 15.71
N ASP A 4 -6.83 26.37 16.95
CA ASP A 4 -6.04 25.66 17.96
C ASP A 4 -6.80 24.55 18.71
N ASP A 5 -8.05 24.26 18.37
CA ASP A 5 -8.88 23.26 19.05
C ASP A 5 -9.73 22.43 18.07
N ILE A 6 -9.13 21.94 16.96
CA ILE A 6 -9.75 20.83 16.22
C ILE A 6 -9.33 19.53 16.93
N PRO A 7 -10.28 18.75 17.50
CA PRO A 7 -9.95 17.48 18.13
C PRO A 7 -9.29 16.56 17.09
N VAL A 8 -8.03 16.19 17.32
CA VAL A 8 -7.34 15.22 16.49
C VAL A 8 -7.96 13.85 16.77
N ALA A 9 -8.72 13.34 15.81
CA ALA A 9 -9.29 12.01 15.90
C ALA A 9 -8.15 10.98 15.97
N GLN A 10 -8.24 10.06 16.94
CA GLN A 10 -7.23 9.02 17.16
C GLN A 10 -7.71 7.69 16.60
N ALA A 11 -6.82 6.98 15.92
CA ALA A 11 -7.11 5.63 15.43
C ALA A 11 -7.17 4.64 16.60
N VAL A 12 -8.17 3.75 16.57
CA VAL A 12 -8.34 2.70 17.57
C VAL A 12 -7.22 1.67 17.38
N THR A 13 -6.54 1.32 18.47
CA THR A 13 -5.46 0.32 18.46
C THR A 13 -5.88 -0.93 19.21
N VAL A 14 -5.66 -2.09 18.59
CA VAL A 14 -5.93 -3.43 19.16
C VAL A 14 -4.71 -4.32 18.94
N SER A 15 -4.48 -5.28 19.83
CA SER A 15 -3.43 -6.29 19.63
C SER A 15 -3.90 -7.40 18.69
N LEU A 16 -2.95 -8.03 18.01
CA LEU A 16 -3.20 -9.24 17.22
C LEU A 16 -3.79 -10.36 18.10
N GLN A 17 -3.33 -10.49 19.35
CA GLN A 17 -3.81 -11.52 20.27
C GLN A 17 -5.30 -11.33 20.61
N GLU A 18 -5.76 -10.10 20.84
CA GLU A 18 -7.18 -9.83 21.08
C GLU A 18 -8.06 -10.17 19.87
N LEU A 19 -7.54 -9.97 18.64
CA LEU A 19 -8.21 -10.39 17.41
C LEU A 19 -8.28 -11.92 17.30
N ILE A 20 -7.20 -12.63 17.66
CA ILE A 20 -7.12 -14.09 17.68
C ILE A 20 -8.11 -14.68 18.70
N ASP A 21 -8.09 -14.17 19.93
CA ASP A 21 -8.92 -14.64 21.04
C ASP A 21 -10.39 -14.20 20.91
N GLY A 22 -10.64 -13.22 20.04
CA GLY A 22 -11.98 -12.70 19.79
C GLY A 22 -12.52 -11.83 20.92
N THR A 23 -11.64 -11.17 21.67
CA THR A 23 -11.96 -10.39 22.87
C THR A 23 -12.21 -8.90 22.59
N ILE A 24 -12.13 -8.48 21.33
CA ILE A 24 -12.46 -7.11 20.92
C ILE A 24 -13.92 -6.79 21.25
N SER A 25 -14.14 -5.73 22.02
CA SER A 25 -15.48 -5.30 22.43
C SER A 25 -16.26 -4.66 21.27
N PRO A 26 -17.60 -4.75 21.26
CA PRO A 26 -18.46 -4.00 20.33
C PRO A 26 -18.19 -2.48 20.33
N GLN A 27 -17.88 -1.91 21.50
CA GLN A 27 -17.57 -0.49 21.65
C GLN A 27 -16.27 -0.12 20.95
N THR A 28 -15.25 -0.98 21.04
CA THR A 28 -13.97 -0.81 20.34
C THR A 28 -14.18 -0.81 18.81
N LEU A 29 -14.98 -1.74 18.29
CA LEU A 29 -15.29 -1.80 16.85
C LEU A 29 -16.13 -0.61 16.40
N THR A 30 -17.09 -0.16 17.19
CA THR A 30 -17.88 1.05 16.91
C THR A 30 -17.00 2.30 16.90
N ALA A 31 -16.02 2.39 17.80
CA ALA A 31 -15.06 3.49 17.80
C ALA A 31 -14.09 3.44 16.59
N ALA A 32 -13.85 2.26 16.01
CA ALA A 32 -12.99 2.09 14.84
C ALA A 32 -13.74 2.29 13.51
N PHE A 33 -14.97 1.78 13.37
CA PHE A 33 -15.73 1.71 12.11
C PHE A 33 -17.13 2.34 12.15
N GLY A 34 -17.54 2.93 13.28
CA GLY A 34 -18.84 3.56 13.42
C GLY A 34 -18.95 4.92 12.71
N PRO A 35 -20.15 5.55 12.72
CA PRO A 35 -20.43 6.77 11.96
C PRO A 35 -19.60 8.00 12.37
N PHE A 36 -18.96 7.95 13.53
CA PHE A 36 -18.10 9.03 14.06
C PHE A 36 -16.62 8.63 14.15
N SER A 37 -16.24 7.49 13.56
CA SER A 37 -14.86 7.02 13.58
C SER A 37 -14.06 7.50 12.37
N LEU A 38 -12.76 7.23 12.40
CA LEU A 38 -11.87 7.39 11.24
C LEU A 38 -12.06 6.31 10.16
N GLY A 39 -12.82 5.25 10.44
CA GLY A 39 -12.90 4.06 9.60
C GLY A 39 -11.63 3.20 9.60
N ILE A 40 -10.72 3.41 10.55
CA ILE A 40 -9.39 2.78 10.61
C ILE A 40 -9.21 2.08 11.95
N ILE A 41 -8.58 0.90 11.92
CA ILE A 41 -8.10 0.18 13.09
C ILE A 41 -6.60 -0.12 12.93
N LEU A 42 -5.82 0.13 13.99
CA LEU A 42 -4.40 -0.21 14.06
C LEU A 42 -4.25 -1.54 14.78
N VAL A 43 -3.55 -2.48 14.15
CA VAL A 43 -3.20 -3.76 14.76
C VAL A 43 -1.75 -3.72 15.22
N LYS A 44 -1.53 -3.84 16.53
CA LYS A 44 -0.20 -3.93 17.15
C LYS A 44 0.14 -5.35 17.55
N ASP A 45 1.37 -5.54 18.02
CA ASP A 45 1.87 -6.84 18.52
C ASP A 45 1.80 -7.94 17.42
N LEU A 46 2.08 -7.54 16.17
CA LEU A 46 2.22 -8.43 15.02
C LEU A 46 3.42 -9.39 15.21
N PRO A 47 3.47 -10.52 14.47
CA PRO A 47 4.56 -11.48 14.60
C PRO A 47 5.93 -10.81 14.41
N PRO A 48 7.00 -11.26 15.10
CA PRO A 48 8.33 -10.66 14.99
C PRO A 48 8.88 -10.58 13.56
N THR A 49 8.42 -11.46 12.67
CA THR A 49 8.78 -11.47 11.25
C THR A 49 8.23 -10.26 10.48
N PHE A 50 7.15 -9.62 10.96
CA PHE A 50 6.51 -8.48 10.30
C PHE A 50 7.49 -7.33 10.05
N SER A 51 8.24 -6.91 11.07
CA SER A 51 9.15 -5.76 10.95
C SER A 51 10.20 -5.98 9.86
N HIS A 52 10.75 -7.19 9.80
CA HIS A 52 11.73 -7.56 8.77
C HIS A 52 11.09 -7.65 7.38
N LEU A 53 9.95 -8.34 7.25
CA LEU A 53 9.23 -8.46 5.97
C LEU A 53 8.82 -7.08 5.42
N ARG A 54 8.30 -6.20 6.28
CA ARG A 54 7.95 -4.84 5.91
C ARG A 54 9.16 -4.08 5.40
N ALA A 55 10.26 -4.07 6.15
CA ALA A 55 11.48 -3.37 5.73
C ALA A 55 12.00 -3.93 4.40
N GLN A 56 12.01 -5.25 4.23
CA GLN A 56 12.46 -5.89 2.99
C GLN A 56 11.58 -5.52 1.79
N VAL A 57 10.25 -5.65 1.90
CA VAL A 57 9.32 -5.35 0.79
C VAL A 57 9.33 -3.88 0.42
N LEU A 58 9.42 -2.99 1.40
CA LEU A 58 9.48 -1.55 1.13
C LEU A 58 10.84 -1.13 0.54
N SER A 59 11.94 -1.76 0.93
CA SER A 59 13.25 -1.57 0.27
C SER A 59 13.25 -2.11 -1.16
N ASN A 60 12.56 -3.24 -1.38
CA ASN A 60 12.37 -3.82 -2.70
C ASN A 60 11.62 -2.87 -3.65
N ALA A 61 10.80 -1.95 -3.15
CA ALA A 61 10.17 -0.92 -3.98
C ALA A 61 11.22 0.06 -4.55
N SER A 62 12.15 0.53 -3.72
CA SER A 62 13.29 1.37 -4.13
C SER A 62 14.20 0.64 -5.10
N TYR A 63 14.59 -0.60 -4.80
CA TYR A 63 15.42 -1.41 -5.72
C TYR A 63 14.74 -1.68 -7.06
N LEU A 64 13.42 -1.84 -7.07
CA LEU A 64 12.63 -2.02 -8.27
C LEU A 64 12.63 -0.76 -9.13
N ALA A 65 12.33 0.40 -8.54
CA ALA A 65 12.29 1.65 -9.29
C ALA A 65 13.67 2.08 -9.83
N SER A 66 14.75 1.61 -9.21
CA SER A 66 16.12 1.86 -9.67
C SER A 66 16.57 0.90 -10.78
N LEU A 67 15.73 -0.03 -11.23
CA LEU A 67 16.08 -0.92 -12.34
C LEU A 67 16.18 -0.14 -13.67
N PRO A 68 16.99 -0.63 -14.64
CA PRO A 68 17.07 -0.01 -15.96
C PRO A 68 15.69 0.07 -16.64
N PRO A 69 15.41 1.11 -17.46
CA PRO A 69 14.11 1.27 -18.10
C PRO A 69 13.63 0.05 -18.88
N SER A 70 14.54 -0.67 -19.56
CA SER A 70 14.18 -1.90 -20.28
C SER A 70 13.70 -3.03 -19.36
N ALA A 71 14.24 -3.11 -18.14
CA ALA A 71 13.81 -4.08 -17.14
C ALA A 71 12.43 -3.67 -16.60
N LEU A 72 12.23 -2.39 -16.25
CA LEU A 72 10.93 -1.86 -15.83
C LEU A 72 9.83 -2.04 -16.89
N ASP A 73 10.12 -1.75 -18.16
CA ASP A 73 9.19 -1.92 -19.28
C ASP A 73 8.74 -3.37 -19.44
N SER A 74 9.66 -4.32 -19.22
CA SER A 74 9.37 -5.76 -19.26
C SER A 74 8.42 -6.22 -18.14
N LEU A 75 8.28 -5.42 -17.08
CA LEU A 75 7.37 -5.66 -15.95
C LEU A 75 6.01 -4.99 -16.14
N THR A 76 5.75 -4.28 -17.24
CA THR A 76 4.46 -3.62 -17.48
C THR A 76 3.46 -4.56 -18.17
N CYS A 77 2.17 -4.39 -17.87
CA CYS A 77 1.10 -5.18 -18.49
C CYS A 77 -0.04 -4.31 -19.05
N PRO A 78 0.09 -3.75 -20.28
CA PRO A 78 -0.95 -2.92 -20.90
C PRO A 78 -2.29 -3.65 -21.06
N SER A 79 -2.27 -4.95 -21.39
CA SER A 79 -3.49 -5.77 -21.57
C SER A 79 -4.28 -5.95 -20.27
N ALA A 80 -3.63 -5.82 -19.12
CA ALA A 80 -4.25 -5.85 -17.79
C ALA A 80 -4.44 -4.43 -17.21
N LYS A 81 -4.55 -3.42 -18.08
CA LYS A 81 -4.77 -2.01 -17.71
C LYS A 81 -3.66 -1.46 -16.79
N TYR A 82 -2.43 -1.99 -16.88
CA TYR A 82 -1.32 -1.68 -15.98
C TYR A 82 -1.57 -2.00 -14.49
N LEU A 83 -2.56 -2.84 -14.18
CA LEU A 83 -2.91 -3.29 -12.82
C LEU A 83 -2.24 -4.63 -12.44
N ILE A 84 -1.15 -4.97 -13.13
CA ILE A 84 -0.25 -6.09 -12.86
C ILE A 84 1.17 -5.66 -13.21
N GLY A 85 2.11 -5.93 -12.32
CA GLY A 85 3.51 -5.56 -12.47
C GLY A 85 3.71 -4.05 -12.31
N TRP A 86 4.72 -3.49 -12.98
CA TRP A 86 5.12 -2.09 -12.85
C TRP A 86 4.21 -1.13 -13.61
N SER A 87 3.96 0.04 -13.01
CA SER A 87 3.24 1.17 -13.59
C SER A 87 3.83 2.48 -13.05
N LEU A 88 4.23 3.36 -13.96
CA LEU A 88 4.72 4.72 -13.68
C LEU A 88 4.29 5.64 -14.82
N GLY A 89 3.68 6.79 -14.52
CA GLY A 89 3.26 7.75 -15.54
C GLY A 89 2.26 7.19 -16.55
N LYS A 90 1.44 6.20 -16.17
CA LYS A 90 0.39 5.62 -17.04
C LYS A 90 -1.01 6.09 -16.70
N GLU A 91 -1.22 6.60 -15.49
CA GLU A 91 -2.48 7.21 -15.05
C GLU A 91 -2.46 8.71 -15.37
N THR A 92 -3.56 9.21 -15.96
CA THR A 92 -3.73 10.63 -16.27
C THR A 92 -4.26 11.35 -15.03
N LEU A 93 -3.54 12.36 -14.52
CA LEU A 93 -4.08 13.27 -13.52
C LEU A 93 -5.19 14.14 -14.14
N ARG A 94 -6.03 14.77 -13.30
CA ARG A 94 -7.21 15.54 -13.74
C ARG A 94 -6.88 16.61 -14.79
N ASP A 95 -5.64 17.10 -14.82
CA ASP A 95 -5.19 18.17 -15.70
C ASP A 95 -4.45 17.68 -16.97
N GLY A 96 -4.48 16.38 -17.28
CA GLY A 96 -3.82 15.82 -18.46
C GLY A 96 -2.32 15.57 -18.30
N HIS A 97 -1.75 15.86 -17.13
CA HIS A 97 -0.37 15.53 -16.76
C HIS A 97 -0.27 14.09 -16.25
N TYR A 98 0.78 13.37 -16.64
CA TYR A 98 1.06 12.02 -16.14
C TYR A 98 1.77 12.09 -14.80
N ASP A 99 1.37 11.26 -13.83
CA ASP A 99 2.05 11.16 -12.53
C ASP A 99 3.38 10.40 -12.68
N THR A 100 4.48 11.15 -12.80
CA THR A 100 5.85 10.60 -12.85
C THR A 100 6.51 10.54 -11.47
N HIS A 101 5.84 11.01 -10.41
CA HIS A 101 6.37 11.05 -9.05
C HIS A 101 5.95 9.83 -8.22
N LYS A 102 5.17 8.91 -8.80
CA LYS A 102 4.67 7.72 -8.12
C LYS A 102 4.78 6.46 -8.98
N GLY A 103 5.68 5.56 -8.59
CA GLY A 103 5.73 4.20 -9.08
C GLY A 103 4.76 3.30 -8.32
N SER A 104 4.02 2.46 -9.04
CA SER A 104 3.14 1.44 -8.48
C SER A 104 3.50 0.07 -9.05
N TYR A 105 3.59 -0.93 -8.18
CA TYR A 105 3.72 -2.32 -8.58
C TYR A 105 2.52 -3.13 -8.06
N TYR A 106 1.74 -3.69 -8.98
CA TYR A 106 0.50 -4.40 -8.67
C TYR A 106 0.69 -5.91 -8.69
N LEU A 107 0.05 -6.58 -7.75
CA LEU A 107 0.15 -8.03 -7.56
C LEU A 107 -1.22 -8.65 -7.31
N ASN A 108 -1.53 -9.73 -8.02
CA ASN A 108 -2.67 -10.59 -7.72
C ASN A 108 -2.29 -11.60 -6.64
N CYS A 109 -3.07 -11.65 -5.56
CA CYS A 109 -2.78 -12.47 -4.38
C CYS A 109 -3.46 -13.85 -4.39
N ALA A 110 -3.78 -14.38 -5.58
CA ALA A 110 -4.39 -15.70 -5.72
C ALA A 110 -3.51 -16.83 -5.13
N PHE A 111 -2.20 -16.61 -5.01
CA PHE A 111 -1.26 -17.51 -4.33
C PHE A 111 -1.64 -17.80 -2.86
N TYR A 112 -2.39 -16.90 -2.20
CA TYR A 112 -2.91 -17.10 -0.85
C TYR A 112 -3.89 -18.29 -0.77
N LYS A 113 -4.58 -18.60 -1.89
CA LYS A 113 -5.49 -19.75 -2.00
C LYS A 113 -4.75 -21.02 -2.40
N ASP A 114 -3.86 -20.90 -3.37
CA ASP A 114 -3.03 -21.98 -3.89
C ASP A 114 -1.71 -21.38 -4.40
N PRO A 115 -0.55 -21.74 -3.83
CA PRO A 115 0.76 -21.18 -4.18
C PRO A 115 1.13 -21.27 -5.68
N SER A 116 0.48 -22.14 -6.45
CA SER A 116 0.69 -22.26 -7.90
C SER A 116 -0.02 -21.18 -8.72
N LEU A 117 -0.99 -20.47 -8.13
CA LEU A 117 -1.78 -19.46 -8.82
C LEU A 117 -1.05 -18.12 -8.88
N GLN A 118 -1.09 -17.49 -10.06
CA GLN A 118 -0.53 -16.16 -10.32
C GLN A 118 -1.61 -15.13 -10.68
N GLY A 119 -2.87 -15.54 -10.63
CA GLY A 119 -4.08 -14.78 -10.95
C GLY A 119 -5.30 -15.62 -10.59
N ALA A 120 -6.48 -15.00 -10.55
CA ALA A 120 -7.73 -15.69 -10.24
C ALA A 120 -8.03 -16.77 -11.29
N PRO A 121 -8.43 -17.98 -10.87
CA PRO A 121 -8.82 -19.03 -11.80
C PRO A 121 -10.17 -18.64 -12.44
N SER A 122 -10.14 -18.19 -13.68
CA SER A 122 -11.33 -17.85 -14.46
C SER A 122 -11.17 -18.35 -15.89
N ILE A 123 -12.26 -18.85 -16.47
CA ILE A 123 -12.36 -19.16 -17.90
C ILE A 123 -12.71 -17.88 -18.69
N ASP A 124 -13.27 -16.87 -18.00
CA ASP A 124 -13.67 -15.60 -18.58
C ASP A 124 -12.54 -14.55 -18.51
N THR A 125 -12.23 -13.96 -19.66
CA THR A 125 -11.21 -12.91 -19.85
C THR A 125 -11.74 -11.50 -19.58
N GLU A 126 -12.97 -11.35 -19.08
CA GLU A 126 -13.61 -10.03 -18.85
C GLU A 126 -12.83 -9.13 -17.89
N PHE A 127 -12.01 -9.69 -16.99
CA PHE A 127 -11.23 -8.95 -15.99
C PHE A 127 -9.74 -9.34 -16.00
N PRO A 128 -8.98 -8.96 -17.04
CA PRO A 128 -7.58 -9.35 -17.18
C PRO A 128 -6.70 -8.85 -16.02
N GLU A 129 -7.07 -7.76 -15.35
CA GLU A 129 -6.41 -7.25 -14.15
C GLU A 129 -6.39 -8.22 -12.97
N TYR A 130 -7.34 -9.17 -12.90
CA TYR A 130 -7.41 -10.17 -11.82
C TYR A 130 -7.02 -11.56 -12.30
N THR A 131 -7.17 -11.88 -13.59
CA THR A 131 -6.99 -13.24 -14.13
C THR A 131 -5.63 -13.45 -14.79
N SER A 132 -4.98 -12.38 -15.29
CA SER A 132 -3.67 -12.52 -15.91
C SER A 132 -2.60 -12.87 -14.86
N PRO A 133 -1.57 -13.64 -15.24
CA PRO A 133 -0.49 -14.01 -14.33
C PRO A 133 0.33 -12.78 -13.90
N ASN A 134 0.78 -12.78 -12.66
CA ASN A 134 1.76 -11.83 -12.14
C ASN A 134 3.05 -11.81 -12.98
N ILE A 135 3.66 -10.63 -13.12
CA ILE A 135 4.94 -10.43 -13.81
C ILE A 135 6.00 -10.06 -12.78
N TRP A 136 6.88 -11.00 -12.45
CA TRP A 136 7.90 -10.82 -11.42
C TRP A 136 9.22 -10.28 -12.00
N PRO A 137 9.95 -9.44 -11.24
CA PRO A 137 11.35 -9.14 -11.57
C PRO A 137 12.21 -10.40 -11.53
N SER A 138 13.32 -10.38 -12.27
CA SER A 138 14.31 -11.46 -12.26
C SER A 138 14.86 -11.67 -10.85
N GLU A 139 15.00 -12.91 -10.41
CA GLU A 139 15.65 -13.25 -9.13
C GLU A 139 17.14 -12.86 -9.12
N THR A 140 17.76 -12.65 -10.29
CA THR A 140 19.13 -12.10 -10.37
C THR A 140 19.15 -10.62 -10.00
N ASP A 141 18.12 -9.87 -10.40
CA ASP A 141 18.06 -8.42 -10.15
C ASP A 141 17.50 -8.14 -8.75
N LEU A 142 16.47 -8.88 -8.32
CA LEU A 142 15.77 -8.69 -7.05
C LEU A 142 15.48 -10.05 -6.38
N PRO A 143 16.48 -10.69 -5.73
CA PRO A 143 16.40 -12.07 -5.25
C PRO A 143 15.35 -12.32 -4.17
N THR A 144 15.02 -11.30 -3.37
CA THR A 144 14.06 -11.44 -2.26
C THR A 144 12.66 -10.92 -2.60
N PHE A 145 12.45 -10.35 -3.79
CA PHE A 145 11.23 -9.61 -4.13
C PHE A 145 9.98 -10.46 -3.98
N ARG A 146 9.91 -11.55 -4.73
CA ARG A 146 8.73 -12.42 -4.75
C ARG A 146 8.45 -13.02 -3.38
N SER A 147 9.45 -13.64 -2.76
CA SER A 147 9.27 -14.37 -1.51
C SER A 147 8.87 -13.47 -0.34
N SER A 148 9.47 -12.29 -0.22
CA SER A 148 9.13 -11.34 0.86
C SER A 148 7.76 -10.70 0.64
N PHE A 149 7.40 -10.36 -0.61
CA PHE A 149 6.11 -9.75 -0.94
C PHE A 149 4.96 -10.73 -0.74
N GLU A 150 5.07 -11.98 -1.21
CA GLU A 150 4.06 -13.02 -0.96
C GLU A 150 3.85 -13.28 0.54
N GLN A 151 4.94 -13.32 1.33
CA GLN A 151 4.87 -13.50 2.78
C GLN A 151 4.21 -12.32 3.50
N LEU A 152 4.56 -11.08 3.13
CA LEU A 152 3.95 -9.89 3.72
C LEU A 152 2.46 -9.79 3.38
N CYS A 153 2.10 -10.02 2.12
CA CYS A 153 0.69 -10.08 1.69
C CYS A 153 -0.09 -11.12 2.47
N THR A 154 0.47 -12.32 2.67
CA THR A 154 -0.16 -13.39 3.46
C THR A 154 -0.45 -12.92 4.89
N LEU A 155 0.54 -12.31 5.56
CA LEU A 155 0.38 -11.77 6.91
C LEU A 155 -0.72 -10.70 6.98
N ILE A 156 -0.76 -9.78 6.00
CA ILE A 156 -1.78 -8.74 5.91
C ILE A 156 -3.17 -9.35 5.72
N ILE A 157 -3.32 -10.30 4.79
CA ILE A 157 -4.60 -10.98 4.52
C ILE A 157 -5.07 -11.77 5.75
N ASP A 158 -4.18 -12.48 6.43
CA ASP A 158 -4.52 -13.21 7.66
C ASP A 158 -4.97 -12.28 8.77
N THR A 159 -4.30 -11.14 8.95
CA THR A 159 -4.69 -10.11 9.92
C THR A 159 -6.04 -9.51 9.56
N ALA A 160 -6.26 -9.17 8.28
CA ALA A 160 -7.52 -8.64 7.78
C ALA A 160 -8.68 -9.62 7.98
N ALA A 161 -8.44 -10.93 7.81
CA ALA A 161 -9.45 -11.95 8.08
C ALA A 161 -9.85 -12.01 9.57
N LEU A 162 -8.92 -11.76 10.50
CA LEU A 162 -9.24 -11.68 11.92
C LEU A 162 -10.03 -10.41 12.27
N VAL A 163 -9.72 -9.28 11.64
CA VAL A 163 -10.51 -8.04 11.76
C VAL A 163 -11.91 -8.26 11.18
N ALA A 164 -12.02 -8.87 10.01
CA ALA A 164 -13.28 -9.24 9.38
C ALA A 164 -14.15 -10.10 10.31
N ARG A 165 -13.54 -11.10 10.96
CA ARG A 165 -14.22 -11.95 11.95
C ARG A 165 -14.71 -11.16 13.17
N ALA A 166 -13.96 -10.16 13.63
CA ALA A 166 -14.41 -9.28 14.70
C ALA A 166 -15.62 -8.44 14.26
N CYS A 167 -15.60 -7.90 13.04
CA CYS A 167 -16.73 -7.20 12.44
C CYS A 167 -17.94 -8.11 12.24
N ASP A 168 -17.76 -9.37 11.80
CA ASP A 168 -18.83 -10.37 11.67
C ASP A 168 -19.56 -10.56 13.00
N ARG A 169 -18.83 -10.74 14.11
CA ARG A 169 -19.43 -10.89 15.45
C ARG A 169 -20.29 -9.69 15.84
N PHE A 170 -19.78 -8.49 15.61
CA PHE A 170 -20.52 -7.26 15.88
C PHE A 170 -21.79 -7.14 15.01
N ALA A 171 -21.67 -7.48 13.72
CA ALA A 171 -22.77 -7.37 12.76
C ALA A 171 -23.88 -8.39 13.03
N VAL A 172 -23.56 -9.61 13.47
CA VAL A 172 -24.56 -10.62 13.89
C VAL A 172 -25.48 -10.08 15.00
N GLU A 173 -24.94 -9.29 15.93
CA GLU A 173 -25.71 -8.72 17.04
C GLU A 173 -26.47 -7.44 16.66
N SER A 174 -25.98 -6.72 15.63
CA SER A 174 -26.40 -5.34 15.34
C SER A 174 -27.19 -5.18 14.04
N VAL A 175 -27.15 -6.17 13.14
CA VAL A 175 -27.73 -6.10 11.80
C VAL A 175 -28.68 -7.27 11.57
N ASP A 176 -29.97 -6.96 11.42
CA ASP A 176 -30.99 -7.99 11.14
C ASP A 176 -30.70 -8.71 9.82
N GLY A 177 -30.78 -10.04 9.85
CA GLY A 177 -30.49 -10.89 8.70
C GLY A 177 -29.01 -11.01 8.31
N TYR A 178 -28.07 -10.51 9.11
CA TYR A 178 -26.63 -10.68 8.81
C TYR A 178 -26.22 -12.16 8.83
N LYS A 179 -25.49 -12.59 7.81
CA LYS A 179 -25.01 -13.96 7.72
C LYS A 179 -23.72 -14.11 8.52
N ASP A 180 -23.75 -14.99 9.52
CA ASP A 180 -22.58 -15.27 10.36
C ASP A 180 -21.32 -15.65 9.54
N GLY A 181 -20.20 -15.01 9.90
CA GLY A 181 -18.90 -15.16 9.26
C GLY A 181 -18.85 -14.76 7.79
N TYR A 182 -19.74 -13.90 7.30
CA TYR A 182 -19.80 -13.52 5.89
C TYR A 182 -18.53 -12.81 5.45
N LEU A 183 -18.09 -11.79 6.18
CA LEU A 183 -16.95 -10.97 5.79
C LEU A 183 -15.65 -11.77 5.85
N GLU A 184 -15.43 -12.56 6.90
CA GLU A 184 -14.26 -13.44 7.00
C GLU A 184 -14.22 -14.44 5.83
N LYS A 185 -15.36 -15.02 5.45
CA LYS A 185 -15.45 -15.93 4.30
C LYS A 185 -15.12 -15.24 2.99
N VAL A 186 -15.53 -13.99 2.81
CA VAL A 186 -15.18 -13.19 1.63
C VAL A 186 -13.67 -12.94 1.59
N VAL A 187 -13.07 -12.47 2.67
CA VAL A 187 -11.62 -12.19 2.74
C VAL A 187 -10.80 -13.46 2.50
N ARG A 188 -11.07 -14.54 3.25
CA ARG A 188 -10.33 -15.80 3.13
C ARG A 188 -10.62 -16.56 1.84
N GLY A 189 -11.79 -16.35 1.25
CA GLY A 189 -12.27 -17.06 0.06
C GLY A 189 -11.91 -16.37 -1.25
N SER A 190 -11.47 -15.11 -1.22
CA SER A 190 -11.20 -14.32 -2.41
C SER A 190 -10.01 -14.85 -3.22
N PHE A 191 -10.17 -14.89 -4.53
CA PHE A 191 -9.09 -15.07 -5.50
C PHE A 191 -8.63 -13.76 -6.14
N THR A 192 -9.36 -12.66 -5.89
CA THR A 192 -9.19 -11.36 -6.55
C THR A 192 -8.61 -10.30 -5.62
N THR A 193 -8.10 -10.71 -4.45
CA THR A 193 -7.31 -9.82 -3.60
C THR A 193 -6.13 -9.28 -4.39
N LYS A 194 -5.94 -7.97 -4.36
CA LYS A 194 -4.89 -7.26 -5.08
C LYS A 194 -4.05 -6.49 -4.07
N ALA A 195 -2.73 -6.58 -4.22
CA ALA A 195 -1.79 -5.76 -3.47
C ALA A 195 -1.14 -4.75 -4.41
N ARG A 196 -0.80 -3.59 -3.87
CA ARG A 196 -0.12 -2.51 -4.58
C ARG A 196 1.03 -2.02 -3.71
N LEU A 197 2.25 -2.16 -4.22
CA LEU A 197 3.47 -1.60 -3.64
C LEU A 197 3.75 -0.26 -4.29
N LEU A 198 3.96 0.76 -3.48
CA LEU A 198 4.17 2.14 -3.90
C LEU A 198 5.60 2.57 -3.62
N HIS A 199 6.11 3.40 -4.52
CA HIS A 199 7.32 4.18 -4.34
C HIS A 199 7.07 5.59 -4.85
N TYR A 200 7.26 6.58 -3.96
CA TYR A 200 7.22 7.99 -4.33
C TYR A 200 8.63 8.48 -4.60
N PHE A 201 8.82 9.15 -5.73
CA PHE A 201 10.09 9.77 -6.08
C PHE A 201 10.21 11.15 -5.43
N PRO A 202 11.43 11.56 -5.06
CA PRO A 202 11.68 12.92 -4.62
C PRO A 202 11.27 13.97 -5.68
N THR A 203 10.72 15.11 -5.26
CA THR A 203 10.44 16.26 -6.12
C THR A 203 11.64 17.22 -6.16
N GLU A 204 12.06 17.66 -7.35
CA GLU A 204 13.25 18.52 -7.54
C GLU A 204 13.03 20.01 -7.16
N ASP A 205 11.83 20.38 -6.71
CA ASP A 205 11.40 21.78 -6.49
C ASP A 205 11.90 22.40 -5.17
N SER A 206 13.17 22.20 -4.83
CA SER A 206 13.83 22.95 -3.74
C SER A 206 14.99 23.84 -4.20
N SER A 207 15.25 23.95 -5.51
CA SER A 207 16.41 24.67 -6.05
C SER A 207 16.11 25.91 -6.93
N SER A 208 14.89 26.46 -6.93
CA SER A 208 14.58 27.66 -7.72
C SER A 208 13.71 28.73 -7.02
N SER A 209 14.02 29.10 -5.78
CA SER A 209 13.66 30.45 -5.29
C SER A 209 14.64 31.50 -5.84
N THR A 210 14.66 31.65 -7.17
CA THR A 210 15.21 32.87 -7.76
C THR A 210 14.14 33.94 -7.60
N GLU A 211 14.48 35.01 -6.87
CA GLU A 211 13.71 36.24 -6.79
C GLU A 211 13.26 36.68 -8.19
N SER A 212 12.00 36.43 -8.50
CA SER A 212 11.29 37.10 -9.60
C SER A 212 10.30 38.05 -8.95
N THR A 213 10.74 39.31 -8.90
CA THR A 213 9.94 40.45 -8.52
C THR A 213 8.74 40.62 -9.44
N GLY A 214 7.53 40.49 -8.88
CA GLY A 214 6.35 41.26 -9.26
C GLY A 214 5.43 40.66 -10.32
N GLY A 215 4.16 40.43 -9.93
CA GLY A 215 3.01 40.50 -10.85
C GLY A 215 1.95 39.42 -10.69
N GLU A 216 0.88 39.79 -9.98
CA GLU A 216 -0.53 39.38 -10.20
C GLU A 216 -0.99 37.95 -9.82
N GLU A 217 -1.62 37.89 -8.64
CA GLU A 217 -2.87 37.21 -8.25
C GLU A 217 -3.39 36.04 -9.11
N GLY A 218 -3.45 34.85 -8.50
CA GLY A 218 -4.45 33.83 -8.85
C GLY A 218 -3.92 32.47 -9.31
N ALA A 219 -3.11 31.80 -8.49
CA ALA A 219 -3.01 30.35 -8.52
C ALA A 219 -2.96 29.88 -7.07
N GLU A 220 -4.03 29.23 -6.63
CA GLU A 220 -4.01 28.45 -5.40
C GLU A 220 -2.85 27.45 -5.53
N ASP A 221 -1.94 27.45 -4.54
CA ASP A 221 -0.98 26.36 -4.32
C ASP A 221 -1.81 25.07 -4.27
N ASN A 222 -1.91 24.40 -5.41
CA ASN A 222 -2.53 23.10 -5.51
C ASN A 222 -1.47 22.11 -5.01
N ASP A 223 -1.30 22.08 -3.69
CA ASP A 223 -0.75 20.98 -2.91
C ASP A 223 -1.65 19.75 -3.17
N ASP A 224 -1.66 19.26 -4.41
CA ASP A 224 -2.32 18.03 -4.83
C ASP A 224 -1.47 16.86 -4.30
N ASP A 225 -1.64 16.67 -2.99
CA ASP A 225 -1.61 15.45 -2.22
C ASP A 225 -1.20 14.21 -3.05
N TRP A 226 -0.05 13.63 -2.70
CA TRP A 226 0.56 12.44 -3.32
C TRP A 226 -0.42 11.26 -3.55
N CYS A 227 -1.58 11.28 -2.90
CA CYS A 227 -2.77 10.54 -3.29
C CYS A 227 -4.02 11.44 -3.23
N ALA A 228 -4.70 11.63 -4.36
CA ALA A 228 -6.05 12.19 -4.34
C ALA A 228 -6.97 11.37 -3.43
N THR A 229 -7.89 12.04 -2.72
CA THR A 229 -8.90 11.36 -1.89
C THR A 229 -9.71 10.36 -2.73
N HIS A 230 -9.66 9.08 -2.38
CA HIS A 230 -10.43 8.02 -3.03
C HIS A 230 -10.86 6.96 -2.03
N LEU A 231 -11.86 6.15 -2.42
CA LEU A 231 -12.28 4.96 -1.69
C LEU A 231 -11.70 3.74 -2.40
N ASP A 232 -11.16 2.81 -1.62
CA ASP A 232 -10.67 1.55 -2.16
C ASP A 232 -11.81 0.66 -2.64
N HIS A 233 -11.56 -0.09 -3.70
CA HIS A 233 -12.51 -1.04 -4.30
C HIS A 233 -12.39 -2.39 -3.57
N GLY A 234 -12.82 -2.45 -2.31
CA GLY A 234 -12.69 -3.65 -1.47
C GLY A 234 -13.54 -3.59 -0.20
N CYS A 235 -13.63 -4.71 0.51
CA CYS A 235 -14.32 -4.76 1.80
C CYS A 235 -13.42 -4.36 2.99
N LEU A 236 -12.10 -4.54 2.84
CA LEU A 236 -11.05 -4.12 3.77
C LEU A 236 -9.78 -3.80 2.97
N THR A 237 -9.02 -2.80 3.43
CA THR A 237 -7.67 -2.49 2.93
C THR A 237 -6.67 -2.68 4.07
N GLY A 238 -5.60 -3.42 3.80
CA GLY A 238 -4.54 -3.66 4.76
C GLY A 238 -3.32 -2.82 4.42
N LEU A 239 -2.99 -1.85 5.27
CA LEU A 239 -1.92 -0.89 5.01
C LEU A 239 -0.79 -1.07 6.03
N THR A 240 0.45 -1.16 5.56
CA THR A 240 1.61 -1.09 6.48
C THR A 240 1.94 0.37 6.82
N SER A 241 2.67 0.56 7.92
CA SER A 241 3.38 1.81 8.11
C SER A 241 4.35 2.03 6.95
N ALA A 242 4.45 3.28 6.54
CA ALA A 242 5.34 3.67 5.47
C ALA A 242 6.81 3.55 5.92
N MET A 243 7.72 3.52 4.95
CA MET A 243 9.17 3.55 5.18
C MET A 243 9.74 4.73 4.38
N PHE A 244 10.60 5.50 5.03
CA PHE A 244 11.34 6.58 4.42
C PHE A 244 12.80 6.17 4.26
N VAL A 245 13.35 6.36 3.06
CA VAL A 245 14.73 5.99 2.73
C VAL A 245 15.45 7.19 2.14
N ASP A 246 16.71 7.38 2.53
CA ASP A 246 17.64 8.30 1.89
C ASP A 246 18.38 7.56 0.77
N GLU A 247 17.85 7.70 -0.45
CA GLU A 247 18.37 7.05 -1.65
C GLU A 247 19.64 7.74 -2.19
N GLU A 248 19.97 8.96 -1.76
CA GLU A 248 21.23 9.60 -2.13
C GLU A 248 22.38 9.01 -1.30
N ALA A 249 22.16 8.82 0.01
CA ALA A 249 23.12 8.16 0.88
C ALA A 249 23.24 6.65 0.61
N HIS A 250 22.16 6.01 0.12
CA HIS A 250 22.10 4.57 -0.13
C HIS A 250 21.50 4.27 -1.52
N ASP A 251 22.19 4.72 -2.58
CA ASP A 251 21.74 4.58 -3.97
C ASP A 251 21.36 3.12 -4.32
N PRO A 252 20.05 2.83 -4.49
CA PRO A 252 19.55 1.49 -4.78
C PRO A 252 20.09 0.89 -6.09
N SER A 253 20.51 1.74 -7.04
CA SER A 253 21.06 1.31 -8.34
C SER A 253 22.51 0.84 -8.24
N SER A 254 23.26 1.36 -7.27
CA SER A 254 24.70 1.09 -7.08
C SER A 254 24.99 -0.13 -6.19
N LEU A 255 23.99 -0.59 -5.42
CA LEU A 255 24.14 -1.69 -4.47
C LEU A 255 24.21 -3.03 -5.19
N GLU A 256 25.31 -3.77 -4.97
CA GLU A 256 25.49 -5.15 -5.45
C GLU A 256 24.56 -6.13 -4.72
N ASP A 257 24.34 -5.90 -3.41
CA ASP A 257 23.48 -6.74 -2.58
C ASP A 257 22.10 -6.08 -2.39
N LYS A 258 21.14 -6.50 -3.21
CA LYS A 258 19.72 -6.11 -3.11
C LYS A 258 18.89 -7.10 -2.27
N SER A 259 19.55 -7.98 -1.51
CA SER A 259 18.88 -8.93 -0.62
C SER A 259 18.66 -8.40 0.79
N ALA A 260 19.35 -7.33 1.18
CA ALA A 260 19.21 -6.67 2.47
C ALA A 260 18.22 -5.49 2.42
N PRO A 261 17.51 -5.18 3.52
CA PRO A 261 16.73 -3.94 3.62
C PRO A 261 17.61 -2.69 3.62
N LEU A 262 17.11 -1.61 3.01
CA LEU A 262 17.70 -0.27 3.07
C LEU A 262 17.54 0.31 4.50
N PRO A 263 18.44 1.21 4.93
CA PRO A 263 18.30 1.90 6.22
C PRO A 263 17.08 2.82 6.24
N GLU A 264 16.17 2.57 7.16
CA GLU A 264 14.98 3.40 7.39
C GLU A 264 15.33 4.66 8.19
N LEU A 265 14.82 5.81 7.75
CA LEU A 265 14.91 7.07 8.48
C LEU A 265 14.03 7.03 9.75
N THR A 266 14.57 7.55 10.85
CA THR A 266 13.90 7.52 12.16
C THR A 266 12.66 8.42 12.25
N THR A 267 12.54 9.38 11.33
CA THR A 267 11.46 10.35 11.24
C THR A 267 11.13 10.62 9.78
N SER A 268 9.86 10.93 9.49
CA SER A 268 9.52 11.52 8.19
C SER A 268 10.41 12.74 7.97
N PRO A 269 11.19 12.79 6.89
CA PRO A 269 11.91 13.99 6.52
C PRO A 269 10.90 15.11 6.21
N ASP A 270 11.36 16.35 6.25
CA ASP A 270 10.57 17.53 5.89
C ASP A 270 9.89 17.27 4.53
N PRO A 271 8.58 17.55 4.34
CA PRO A 271 7.94 17.48 3.02
C PRO A 271 8.70 18.23 1.92
N LYS A 272 9.56 19.19 2.29
CA LYS A 272 10.44 19.97 1.41
C LYS A 272 11.83 19.35 1.19
N ALA A 273 12.18 18.30 1.91
CA ALA A 273 13.40 17.52 1.69
C ALA A 273 13.13 16.58 0.50
N GLY A 274 13.30 17.11 -0.71
CA GLY A 274 13.12 16.38 -1.97
C GLY A 274 14.18 15.31 -2.22
N PHE A 275 14.49 14.47 -1.23
CA PHE A 275 15.54 13.44 -1.31
C PHE A 275 15.11 12.08 -0.76
N SER A 276 13.90 11.95 -0.20
CA SER A 276 13.45 10.72 0.41
C SER A 276 12.36 10.02 -0.37
N ALA A 277 12.51 8.71 -0.54
CA ALA A 277 11.47 7.85 -1.07
C ALA A 277 10.50 7.44 0.04
N LEU A 278 9.21 7.48 -0.26
CA LEU A 278 8.16 6.89 0.57
C LEU A 278 7.72 5.56 -0.06
N CYS A 279 7.69 4.49 0.74
CA CYS A 279 7.21 3.19 0.28
C CYS A 279 6.04 2.69 1.12
N ARG A 280 4.99 2.14 0.48
CA ARG A 280 3.80 1.60 1.16
C ARG A 280 3.19 0.43 0.40
N ILE A 281 2.62 -0.53 1.13
CA ILE A 281 1.73 -1.54 0.54
C ILE A 281 0.26 -1.22 0.89
N SER A 282 -0.62 -1.34 -0.10
CA SER A 282 -2.09 -1.24 0.01
C SER A 282 -2.78 -2.45 -0.58
#